data_AF-A0A6G2DXQ0-F1
#
_entry.id   AF-A0A6G2DXQ0-F1
#
_cell.length_a   1.000
_cell.length_b   1.000
_cell.length_c   1.000
_cell.angle_alpha   90.00
_cell.angle_beta   90.00
_cell.angle_gamma   90.00
#
_symmetry.space_group_name_H-M   'P 1'
#
loop_
_entity.id
_entity.type
_entity.pdbx_description
1 polymer ?
#
loop_
_entity_poly.entity_id
_entity_poly.type
_entity_poly.pdbx_seq_one_letter_code
_entity_poly.pdbx_strand_id
1 'polypeptide(L)'
;MTYEYQSHIYLAEAVLNVKDLVSQTVFYQQIIGLEILSQTDTEVVLGLGGKALVHLIQAQEGGEVREHYGLYHLAILLPTRKALADVLKHLTDLQIPLVGGADHGYSEALY
;
A
#
# COMPACT_ATOMS: atom_id res chain seq x y z
N MET A 1 11.85 -19.47 -16.02
CA MET A 1 11.59 -20.52 -15.02
C MET A 1 10.98 -19.83 -13.81
N THR A 2 9.74 -20.16 -13.47
CA THR A 2 9.14 -19.78 -12.19
C THR A 2 9.64 -20.77 -11.13
N TYR A 3 10.39 -20.29 -10.15
CA TYR A 3 10.74 -21.08 -8.99
C TYR A 3 9.58 -21.01 -8.01
N GLU A 4 9.04 -22.15 -7.62
CA GLU A 4 8.01 -22.16 -6.57
C GLU A 4 8.63 -21.79 -5.23
N TYR A 5 8.03 -20.80 -4.57
CA TYR A 5 8.44 -20.36 -3.25
C TYR A 5 8.02 -21.43 -2.21
N GLN A 6 8.92 -22.35 -1.90
CA GLN A 6 8.71 -23.44 -0.93
C GLN A 6 8.94 -22.97 0.51
N SER A 7 8.15 -22.00 0.95
CA SER A 7 8.19 -21.49 2.33
C SER A 7 6.82 -21.64 3.00
N HIS A 8 6.84 -21.91 4.29
CA HIS A 8 5.65 -21.83 5.14
C HIS A 8 5.55 -20.47 5.85
N ILE A 9 6.45 -19.55 5.56
CA ILE A 9 6.45 -18.17 6.06
C ILE A 9 5.81 -17.30 4.98
N TYR A 10 4.76 -16.58 5.37
CA TYR A 10 4.06 -15.63 4.53
C TYR A 10 4.10 -14.27 5.20
N LEU A 11 4.25 -13.22 4.39
CA LEU A 11 4.05 -11.86 4.89
C LEU A 11 2.57 -11.67 5.25
N ALA A 12 2.35 -11.14 6.44
CA ALA A 12 1.05 -10.64 6.88
C ALA A 12 0.82 -9.23 6.31
N GLU A 13 0.13 -8.38 7.04
CA GLU A 13 -0.03 -6.96 6.74
C GLU A 13 1.25 -6.15 6.97
N ALA A 14 1.37 -5.03 6.26
CA ALA A 14 2.32 -3.99 6.59
C ALA A 14 1.72 -3.05 7.63
N VAL A 15 2.41 -2.85 8.75
CA VAL A 15 2.00 -1.93 9.81
C VAL A 15 2.73 -0.59 9.64
N LEU A 16 1.98 0.49 9.45
CA LEU A 16 2.49 1.83 9.17
C LEU A 16 2.06 2.81 10.27
N ASN A 17 3.05 3.46 10.88
CA ASN A 17 2.77 4.63 11.71
C ASN A 17 2.51 5.83 10.80
N VAL A 18 1.32 6.43 10.92
CA VAL A 18 0.88 7.53 10.07
C VAL A 18 0.62 8.78 10.87
N LYS A 19 1.00 9.94 10.29
CA LYS A 19 0.79 11.25 10.94
C LYS A 19 -0.68 11.65 10.96
N ASP A 20 -1.43 11.29 9.92
CA ASP A 20 -2.86 11.59 9.78
C ASP A 20 -3.59 10.31 9.39
N LEU A 21 -4.17 9.64 10.39
CA LEU A 21 -4.89 8.38 10.20
C LEU A 21 -6.06 8.55 9.23
N VAL A 22 -6.83 9.64 9.35
CA VAL A 22 -8.05 9.86 8.54
C VAL A 22 -7.68 9.99 7.06
N SER A 23 -6.71 10.86 6.74
CA SER A 23 -6.29 11.07 5.35
C SER A 23 -5.70 9.80 4.73
N GLN A 24 -4.91 9.03 5.50
CA GLN A 24 -4.34 7.78 5.01
C GLN A 24 -5.39 6.68 4.84
N THR A 25 -6.37 6.57 5.75
CA THR A 25 -7.51 5.66 5.60
C THR A 25 -8.28 5.97 4.33
N VAL A 26 -8.58 7.25 4.05
CA VAL A 26 -9.26 7.67 2.82
C VAL A 26 -8.44 7.28 1.58
N PHE A 27 -7.13 7.48 1.59
CA PHE A 27 -6.27 7.07 0.47
C PHE A 27 -6.36 5.57 0.20
N TYR A 28 -6.12 4.73 1.21
CA TYR A 28 -6.14 3.28 1.03
C TYR A 28 -7.55 2.74 0.70
N GLN A 29 -8.61 3.34 1.26
CA GLN A 29 -9.98 2.89 1.02
C GLN A 29 -10.52 3.37 -0.33
N GLN A 30 -10.44 4.67 -0.61
CA GLN A 30 -11.16 5.28 -1.73
C GLN A 30 -10.31 5.38 -2.99
N ILE A 31 -9.00 5.56 -2.85
CA ILE A 31 -8.09 5.71 -4.00
C ILE A 31 -7.54 4.34 -4.41
N ILE A 32 -7.03 3.57 -3.46
CA ILE A 32 -6.51 2.21 -3.73
C ILE A 32 -7.62 1.16 -3.81
N GLY A 33 -8.73 1.35 -3.07
CA GLY A 33 -9.89 0.45 -3.13
C GLY A 33 -9.87 -0.68 -2.09
N LEU A 34 -9.12 -0.55 -0.99
CA LEU A 34 -9.12 -1.54 0.09
C LEU A 34 -10.39 -1.42 0.97
N GLU A 35 -10.80 -2.55 1.52
CA GLU A 35 -11.90 -2.65 2.48
C GLU A 35 -11.40 -2.34 3.89
N ILE A 36 -12.19 -1.60 4.68
CA ILE A 36 -11.92 -1.45 6.12
C ILE A 36 -12.37 -2.73 6.81
N LEU A 37 -11.43 -3.44 7.43
CA LEU A 37 -11.68 -4.67 8.18
C LEU A 37 -11.95 -4.38 9.66
N SER A 38 -11.25 -3.40 10.24
CA SER A 38 -11.50 -2.87 11.57
C SER A 38 -11.03 -1.42 11.68
N GLN A 39 -11.64 -0.66 12.59
CA GLN A 39 -11.31 0.74 12.81
C GLN A 39 -11.58 1.14 14.26
N THR A 40 -10.65 1.89 14.83
CA THR A 40 -10.74 2.58 16.12
C THR A 40 -10.35 4.04 15.93
N ASP A 41 -10.33 4.82 17.03
CA ASP A 41 -9.88 6.22 17.00
C ASP A 41 -8.38 6.35 16.68
N THR A 42 -7.59 5.30 16.93
CA THR A 42 -6.12 5.35 16.79
C THR A 42 -5.58 4.39 15.74
N GLU A 43 -6.39 3.48 15.20
CA GLU A 43 -5.92 2.45 14.27
C GLU A 43 -6.96 2.07 13.22
N VAL A 44 -6.52 1.69 12.03
CA VAL A 44 -7.36 1.13 10.96
C VAL A 44 -6.67 -0.05 10.30
N VAL A 45 -7.36 -1.18 10.18
CA VAL A 45 -6.89 -2.33 9.39
C VAL A 45 -7.65 -2.37 8.07
N LEU A 46 -6.92 -2.33 6.96
CA LEU A 46 -7.44 -2.38 5.60
C LEU A 46 -6.96 -3.63 4.86
N GLY A 47 -7.81 -4.16 3.99
CA GLY A 47 -7.55 -5.42 3.30
C GLY A 47 -8.50 -5.72 2.14
N LEU A 48 -8.55 -6.99 1.75
CA LEU A 48 -9.42 -7.48 0.69
C LEU A 48 -9.95 -8.87 1.04
N GLY A 49 -11.26 -9.07 0.98
CA GLY A 49 -11.87 -10.38 1.22
C GLY A 49 -11.58 -10.93 2.62
N GLY A 50 -11.52 -10.05 3.62
CA GLY A 50 -11.19 -10.38 5.01
C GLY A 50 -9.70 -10.60 5.31
N LYS A 51 -8.81 -10.53 4.31
CA LYS A 51 -7.35 -10.61 4.53
C LYS A 51 -6.77 -9.22 4.73
N ALA A 52 -6.13 -8.98 5.88
CA ALA A 52 -5.41 -7.74 6.15
C ALA A 52 -4.20 -7.57 5.22
N LEU A 53 -3.99 -6.33 4.75
CA LEU A 53 -2.87 -5.94 3.89
C LEU A 53 -2.12 -4.73 4.45
N VAL A 54 -2.85 -3.75 5.00
CA VAL A 54 -2.28 -2.52 5.57
C VAL A 54 -2.93 -2.22 6.92
N HIS A 55 -2.12 -2.06 7.96
CA HIS A 55 -2.57 -1.61 9.28
C HIS A 55 -1.97 -0.24 9.55
N LEU A 56 -2.82 0.75 9.71
CA LEU A 56 -2.45 2.13 9.99
C LEU A 56 -2.59 2.38 11.49
N ILE A 57 -1.54 2.93 12.10
CA ILE A 57 -1.52 3.35 13.50
C ILE A 57 -1.25 4.84 13.53
N GLN A 58 -2.11 5.62 14.21
CA GLN A 58 -1.89 7.03 14.45
C GLN A 58 -0.61 7.23 15.26
N ALA A 59 0.38 7.91 14.69
CA ALA A 59 1.64 8.20 15.36
C ALA A 59 1.38 9.10 16.59
N GLN A 60 1.99 8.75 17.73
CA GLN A 60 1.81 9.48 19.01
C GLN A 60 2.55 10.83 19.02
N GLU A 61 3.69 10.91 18.33
CA GLU A 61 4.48 12.14 18.22
C GLU A 61 4.36 12.73 16.82
N GLY A 62 3.98 14.01 16.74
CA GLY A 62 3.97 14.76 15.50
C GLY A 62 5.35 15.32 15.18
N GLY A 63 5.79 15.19 13.93
CA GLY A 63 7.06 15.76 13.46
C GLY A 63 7.38 15.35 12.03
N GLU A 64 8.28 16.08 11.38
CA GLU A 64 8.93 15.58 10.17
C GLU A 64 9.95 14.53 10.59
N VAL A 65 9.77 13.29 10.15
CA VAL A 65 10.87 12.32 10.21
C VAL A 65 11.88 12.78 9.17
N ARG A 66 13.15 12.95 9.54
CA ARG A 66 14.28 13.25 8.64
C ARG A 66 15.31 12.13 8.76
N GLU A 67 15.82 11.63 7.64
CA GLU A 67 16.82 10.55 7.54
C GLU A 67 16.53 9.30 8.41
N HIS A 68 15.84 8.32 7.86
CA HIS A 68 15.35 7.16 8.60
C HIS A 68 15.81 5.88 7.92
N TYR A 69 16.24 4.93 8.74
CA TYR A 69 16.48 3.55 8.33
C TYR A 69 15.20 2.75 8.60
N GLY A 70 14.72 2.00 7.61
CA GLY A 70 13.49 1.23 7.78
C GLY A 70 12.84 0.82 6.46
N LEU A 71 11.54 0.55 6.53
CA LEU A 71 10.72 0.21 5.37
C LEU A 71 10.81 1.32 4.32
N TYR A 72 11.33 1.00 3.14
CA TYR A 72 11.53 1.98 2.07
C TYR A 72 10.25 2.23 1.26
N HIS A 73 9.57 1.17 0.82
CA HIS A 73 8.25 1.25 0.18
C HIS A 73 7.47 -0.05 0.38
N LEU A 74 6.15 0.04 0.21
CA LEU A 74 5.22 -1.07 0.12
C LEU A 74 4.71 -1.17 -1.32
N ALA A 75 4.73 -2.38 -1.90
CA ALA A 75 4.17 -2.65 -3.22
C ALA A 75 2.91 -3.51 -3.10
N ILE A 76 1.84 -3.11 -3.78
CA ILE A 76 0.61 -3.90 -3.91
C ILE A 76 0.63 -4.60 -5.27
N LEU A 77 0.66 -5.93 -5.25
CA LEU A 77 0.74 -6.73 -6.46
C LEU A 77 -0.59 -6.74 -7.22
N LEU A 78 -0.54 -6.42 -8.50
CA LEU A 78 -1.67 -6.52 -9.42
C LEU A 78 -1.60 -7.83 -10.21
N PRO A 79 -2.75 -8.42 -10.60
CA PRO A 79 -2.78 -9.74 -11.21
C PRO A 79 -2.21 -9.76 -12.64
N THR A 80 -2.24 -8.63 -13.35
CA THR A 80 -1.79 -8.55 -14.75
C THR A 80 -1.21 -7.18 -15.08
N ARG A 81 -0.42 -7.11 -16.16
CA ARG A 81 0.03 -5.85 -16.76
C ARG A 81 -1.13 -4.95 -17.19
N LYS A 82 -2.24 -5.53 -17.67
CA LYS A 82 -3.45 -4.77 -18.01
C LYS A 82 -4.01 -4.08 -16.76
N ALA A 83 -4.05 -4.78 -15.62
CA ALA A 83 -4.49 -4.19 -14.36
C ALA A 83 -3.59 -3.02 -13.93
N LEU A 84 -2.27 -3.08 -14.18
CA LEU A 84 -1.37 -1.95 -13.96
C LEU A 84 -1.74 -0.73 -14.83
N ALA A 85 -2.10 -0.95 -16.10
CA ALA A 85 -2.57 0.12 -16.97
C ALA A 85 -3.92 0.70 -16.52
N ASP A 86 -4.84 -0.16 -16.04
CA ASP A 86 -6.12 0.27 -15.48
C ASP A 86 -5.89 1.15 -14.23
N VAL A 87 -4.95 0.79 -13.36
CA VAL A 87 -4.54 1.60 -12.19
C VAL A 87 -3.88 2.92 -12.61
N LEU A 88 -2.97 2.91 -13.59
CA LEU A 88 -2.37 4.14 -14.12
C LEU A 88 -3.45 5.13 -14.58
N LYS A 89 -4.42 4.64 -15.35
CA LYS A 89 -5.54 5.45 -15.80
C LYS A 89 -6.35 6.00 -14.62
N HIS A 90 -6.73 5.14 -13.68
CA HIS A 90 -7.50 5.52 -12.48
C HIS A 90 -6.81 6.64 -11.68
N LEU A 91 -5.52 6.48 -11.37
CA LEU A 91 -4.74 7.47 -10.63
C LEU A 91 -4.61 8.79 -11.42
N THR A 92 -4.46 8.71 -12.74
CA THR A 92 -4.39 9.90 -13.62
C THR A 92 -5.72 10.65 -13.66
N ASP A 93 -6.85 9.93 -13.79
CA ASP A 93 -8.20 10.52 -13.81
C ASP A 93 -8.52 11.23 -12.48
N LEU A 94 -8.01 10.69 -11.36
CA LEU A 94 -8.10 11.29 -10.01
C LEU A 94 -7.04 12.35 -9.74
N GLN A 95 -6.15 12.64 -10.69
CA GLN A 95 -5.05 13.60 -10.57
C GLN A 95 -4.10 13.32 -9.38
N ILE A 96 -3.93 12.04 -9.04
CA ILE A 96 -2.96 11.61 -8.03
C ILE A 96 -1.55 11.79 -8.61
N PRO A 97 -0.64 12.53 -7.92
CA PRO A 97 0.72 12.70 -8.40
C PRO A 97 1.46 11.36 -8.45
N LEU A 98 2.03 11.04 -9.61
CA LEU A 98 2.97 9.95 -9.78
C LEU A 98 4.39 10.53 -9.80
N VAL A 99 5.30 9.94 -9.03
CA VAL A 99 6.72 10.29 -9.01
C VAL A 99 7.53 9.53 -10.06
N GLY A 100 7.03 8.40 -10.57
CA GLY A 100 7.65 7.74 -11.71
C GLY A 100 7.14 6.32 -11.99
N GLY A 101 7.91 5.59 -12.79
CA GLY A 101 7.67 4.18 -13.05
C GLY A 101 8.97 3.47 -13.40
N ALA A 102 9.01 2.16 -13.20
CA ALA A 102 10.18 1.35 -13.47
C ALA A 102 9.81 -0.02 -14.03
N ASP A 103 10.66 -0.53 -14.93
CA ASP A 103 10.71 -1.93 -15.32
C ASP A 103 11.93 -2.57 -14.66
N HIS A 104 11.68 -3.46 -13.70
CA HIS A 104 12.72 -4.17 -12.94
C HIS A 104 13.17 -5.46 -13.64
N GLY A 105 12.72 -5.72 -14.86
CA GLY A 105 12.99 -6.93 -15.65
C GLY A 105 12.15 -8.14 -15.27
N TYR A 106 11.61 -8.16 -14.04
CA TYR A 106 10.68 -9.19 -13.54
C TYR A 106 9.35 -8.62 -13.03
N SER A 107 9.23 -7.29 -12.90
CA SER A 107 8.01 -6.58 -12.54
C SER A 107 8.03 -5.16 -13.09
N GLU A 108 6.85 -4.63 -13.40
CA GLU A 108 6.65 -3.22 -13.77
C GLU A 108 5.93 -2.52 -12.61
N ALA A 109 6.38 -1.31 -12.26
CA ALA A 109 5.87 -0.57 -11.10
C ALA A 109 5.59 0.89 -11.45
N LEU A 110 4.58 1.44 -10.76
CA LEU A 110 4.28 2.87 -10.70
C LEU A 110 4.56 3.35 -9.28
N TYR A 111 5.13 4.54 -9.17
CA TYR A 111 5.47 5.21 -7.92
C TYR A 111 4.79 6.56 -7.89
#